data_AF-A0AAD4HXF8-F1
#
_entry.id   AF-A0AAD4HXF8-F1
#
_cell.length_a   1.000
_cell.length_b   1.000
_cell.length_c   1.000
_cell.angle_alpha   90.00
_cell.angle_beta   90.00
_cell.angle_gamma   90.00
#
_symmetry.space_group_name_H-M   'P 1'
#
loop_
_entity.id
_entity.type
_entity.pdbx_description
1 polymer ?
#
loop_
_entity_poly.entity_id
_entity_poly.type
_entity_poly.pdbx_seq_one_letter_code
_entity_poly.pdbx_strand_id
1 'polypeptide(L)'
;MKAMAPGDTEKEADSLASKVLKLKLWSDESGRPWKKNVQEIDGEVLCVSQFTLLGSTKKGNKPDFHGAMNAEDAKKLYAYFFSKVQGGYAADKVQDGVFQAMMEVALVNDGPQDKQEKLPAHSNQEKEQRSLADLKQDKEGEPSAYPKEEGKGKSLAHRMQDKKEKKAKGGKPPLQRQANSEPEQVQ
;
A
#
# COMPACT_ATOMS: atom_id res chain seq x y z
N MET A 1 -15.80 -13.23 -2.02
CA MET A 1 -14.41 -13.04 -1.58
C MET A 1 -13.56 -12.55 -2.75
N LYS A 2 -12.79 -11.47 -2.55
CA LYS A 2 -11.79 -10.92 -3.51
C LYS A 2 -10.41 -10.78 -2.84
N ALA A 3 -10.43 -10.48 -1.55
CA ALA A 3 -9.37 -10.69 -0.57
C ALA A 3 -10.04 -11.13 0.74
N MET A 4 -9.25 -11.49 1.75
CA MET A 4 -9.73 -11.96 3.06
C MET A 4 -10.35 -10.80 3.85
N ALA A 5 -11.65 -10.87 4.12
CA ALA A 5 -12.41 -9.89 4.89
C ALA A 5 -12.92 -10.51 6.21
N PRO A 6 -13.20 -9.70 7.25
CA PRO A 6 -13.81 -10.20 8.47
C PRO A 6 -15.11 -10.96 8.18
N GLY A 7 -15.23 -12.17 8.72
CA GLY A 7 -16.38 -13.06 8.52
C GLY A 7 -16.26 -14.01 7.32
N ASP A 8 -15.25 -13.89 6.46
CA ASP A 8 -14.93 -14.94 5.49
C ASP A 8 -14.53 -16.22 6.24
N THR A 9 -15.02 -17.36 5.79
CA THR A 9 -14.76 -18.69 6.35
C THR A 9 -14.14 -19.61 5.32
N GLU A 10 -13.78 -20.82 5.74
CA GLU A 10 -13.31 -21.89 4.86
C GLU A 10 -14.29 -22.18 3.71
N LYS A 11 -15.60 -22.00 3.94
CA LYS A 11 -16.62 -22.18 2.89
C LYS A 11 -16.47 -21.15 1.77
N GLU A 12 -16.22 -19.88 2.11
CA GLU A 12 -15.97 -18.83 1.13
C GLU A 12 -14.65 -19.09 0.38
N ALA A 13 -13.63 -19.58 1.09
CA ALA A 13 -12.35 -19.97 0.50
C ALA A 13 -12.50 -21.15 -0.48
N ASP A 14 -13.25 -22.20 -0.13
CA ASP A 14 -13.55 -23.34 -1.00
C ASP A 14 -14.31 -22.89 -2.27
N SER A 15 -15.28 -21.99 -2.09
CA SER A 15 -16.03 -21.39 -3.21
C SER A 15 -15.11 -20.58 -4.12
N LEU A 16 -14.19 -19.80 -3.55
CA LEU A 16 -13.24 -19.00 -4.33
C LEU A 16 -12.24 -19.89 -5.08
N ALA A 17 -11.65 -20.87 -4.42
CA ALA A 17 -10.70 -21.80 -5.06
C ALA A 17 -11.34 -22.51 -6.25
N SER A 18 -12.57 -23.01 -6.05
CA SER A 18 -13.37 -23.61 -7.13
C SER A 18 -13.64 -22.64 -8.28
N LYS A 19 -13.93 -21.37 -7.98
CA LYS A 19 -14.16 -20.34 -9.00
C LYS A 19 -12.90 -20.02 -9.78
N VAL A 20 -11.76 -19.86 -9.12
CA VAL A 20 -10.47 -19.56 -9.76
C VAL A 20 -10.14 -20.62 -10.81
N LEU A 21 -10.24 -21.90 -10.45
CA LEU A 21 -9.89 -22.99 -11.37
C LEU A 21 -10.90 -23.16 -12.51
N LYS A 22 -12.17 -22.85 -12.29
CA LYS A 22 -13.26 -23.05 -13.27
C LYS A 22 -13.57 -21.82 -14.11
N LEU A 23 -12.98 -20.67 -13.81
CA LEU A 23 -13.25 -19.43 -14.51
C LEU A 23 -12.78 -19.53 -15.97
N LYS A 24 -13.68 -19.27 -16.91
CA LYS A 24 -13.40 -19.38 -18.34
C LYS A 24 -12.91 -18.04 -18.88
N LEU A 25 -11.60 -17.95 -19.12
CA LEU A 25 -10.95 -16.72 -19.59
C LEU A 25 -10.33 -16.86 -21.00
N TRP A 26 -10.14 -18.08 -21.49
CA TRP A 26 -9.45 -18.34 -22.76
C TRP A 26 -10.41 -18.81 -23.86
N SER A 27 -9.97 -18.66 -25.11
CA SER A 27 -10.75 -19.09 -26.28
C SER A 27 -10.73 -20.61 -26.48
N ASP A 28 -11.76 -21.15 -27.12
CA ASP A 28 -11.74 -22.54 -27.63
C ASP A 28 -10.92 -22.66 -28.92
N GLU A 29 -10.78 -23.88 -29.43
CA GLU A 29 -10.09 -24.19 -30.69
C GLU A 29 -10.73 -23.49 -31.90
N SER A 30 -11.99 -23.08 -31.77
CA SER A 30 -12.71 -22.32 -32.80
C SER A 30 -12.52 -20.80 -32.67
N GLY A 31 -11.71 -20.35 -31.72
CA GLY A 31 -11.43 -18.93 -31.47
C GLY A 31 -12.53 -18.20 -30.69
N ARG A 32 -13.54 -18.90 -30.15
CA ARG A 32 -14.61 -18.24 -29.38
C ARG A 32 -14.11 -17.88 -27.99
N PRO A 33 -14.18 -16.61 -27.56
CA PRO A 33 -13.67 -16.19 -26.27
C PRO A 33 -14.51 -16.72 -25.10
N TRP A 34 -13.92 -16.74 -23.90
CA TRP A 34 -14.57 -17.12 -22.63
C TRP A 34 -15.08 -18.57 -22.60
N LYS A 35 -14.30 -19.51 -23.16
CA LYS A 35 -14.69 -20.92 -23.28
C LYS A 35 -13.85 -21.88 -22.47
N LYS A 36 -12.55 -21.62 -22.32
CA LYS A 36 -11.62 -22.48 -21.58
C LYS A 36 -11.21 -21.86 -20.25
N ASN A 37 -11.03 -22.69 -19.23
CA ASN A 37 -10.44 -22.35 -17.94
C ASN A 37 -8.94 -22.67 -17.91
N VAL A 38 -8.27 -22.35 -16.79
CA VAL A 38 -6.81 -22.51 -16.64
C VAL A 38 -6.36 -23.96 -16.78
N GLN A 39 -7.18 -24.90 -16.34
CA GLN A 39 -6.88 -26.33 -16.40
C GLN A 39 -6.98 -26.84 -17.84
N GLU A 40 -7.97 -26.37 -18.60
CA GLU A 40 -8.20 -26.75 -20.01
C GLU A 40 -7.13 -26.24 -20.98
N ILE A 41 -6.35 -25.23 -20.58
CA ILE A 41 -5.23 -24.70 -21.36
C ILE A 41 -3.86 -25.15 -20.81
N ASP A 42 -3.85 -26.00 -19.78
CA ASP A 42 -2.64 -26.41 -19.05
C ASP A 42 -1.79 -25.24 -18.50
N GLY A 43 -2.47 -24.18 -18.07
CA GLY A 43 -1.85 -22.97 -17.52
C GLY A 43 -1.36 -23.14 -16.08
N GLU A 44 -0.75 -22.10 -15.54
CA GLU A 44 -0.27 -22.07 -14.15
C GLU A 44 -1.03 -21.01 -13.34
N VAL A 45 -1.08 -21.20 -12.02
CA VAL A 45 -1.74 -20.29 -11.08
C VAL A 45 -0.73 -19.79 -10.05
N LEU A 46 -0.51 -18.48 -9.98
CA LEU A 46 0.23 -17.84 -8.90
C LEU A 46 -0.75 -17.22 -7.89
N CYS A 47 -0.73 -17.71 -6.65
CA CYS A 47 -1.49 -17.14 -5.55
C CYS A 47 -0.67 -16.07 -4.82
N VAL A 48 -1.25 -14.88 -4.61
CA VAL A 48 -0.60 -13.79 -3.87
C VAL A 48 -1.60 -13.16 -2.90
N SER A 49 -1.23 -13.04 -1.63
CA SER A 49 -2.06 -12.36 -0.63
C SER A 49 -2.12 -10.85 -0.89
N GLN A 50 -3.31 -10.28 -1.13
CA GLN A 50 -3.47 -8.84 -1.43
C GLN A 50 -4.58 -8.18 -0.60
N PHE A 51 -4.25 -7.71 0.61
CA PHE A 51 -5.24 -7.04 1.49
C PHE A 51 -5.72 -5.69 0.95
N THR A 52 -4.92 -5.03 0.11
CA THR A 52 -5.23 -3.69 -0.39
C THR A 52 -6.46 -3.64 -1.28
N LEU A 53 -6.92 -4.79 -1.80
CA LEU A 53 -8.19 -4.92 -2.54
C LEU A 53 -9.41 -4.53 -1.70
N LEU A 54 -9.28 -4.50 -0.37
CA LEU A 54 -10.32 -4.05 0.57
C LEU A 54 -10.10 -2.59 1.02
N GLY A 55 -9.22 -1.86 0.34
CA GLY A 55 -8.97 -0.43 0.58
C GLY A 55 -10.15 0.44 0.18
N SER A 56 -10.57 1.32 1.08
CA SER A 56 -11.59 2.35 0.85
C SER A 56 -10.97 3.75 0.87
N THR A 57 -11.22 4.56 -0.16
CA THR A 57 -10.75 5.95 -0.27
C THR A 57 -11.88 6.97 -0.10
N LYS A 58 -13.02 6.56 0.49
CA LYS A 58 -14.20 7.42 0.62
C LYS A 58 -13.99 8.66 1.51
N LYS A 59 -13.01 8.64 2.42
CA LYS A 59 -12.74 9.71 3.39
C LYS A 59 -11.51 10.58 3.02
N GLY A 60 -11.02 10.47 1.77
CA GLY A 60 -9.87 11.22 1.27
C GLY A 60 -8.83 10.32 0.59
N ASN A 61 -7.62 10.85 0.38
CA ASN A 61 -6.58 10.21 -0.42
C ASN A 61 -5.81 9.08 0.31
N LYS A 62 -5.95 8.97 1.63
CA LYS A 62 -5.38 7.85 2.40
C LYS A 62 -6.35 6.67 2.37
N PRO A 63 -5.96 5.50 1.83
CA PRO A 63 -6.81 4.32 1.85
C PRO A 63 -7.00 3.81 3.28
N ASP A 64 -8.22 3.36 3.55
CA ASP A 64 -8.64 2.73 4.79
C ASP A 64 -8.84 1.23 4.58
N PHE A 65 -8.25 0.40 5.44
CA PHE A 65 -8.25 -1.07 5.32
C PHE A 65 -8.96 -1.77 6.49
N HIS A 66 -9.80 -1.08 7.27
CA HIS A 66 -10.60 -1.73 8.33
C HIS A 66 -11.51 -2.85 7.81
N GLY A 67 -11.80 -2.89 6.51
CA GLY A 67 -12.53 -3.99 5.87
C GLY A 67 -11.70 -5.25 5.62
N ALA A 68 -10.39 -5.23 5.85
CA ALA A 68 -9.52 -6.39 5.70
C ALA A 68 -9.47 -7.23 6.99
N MET A 69 -9.36 -8.54 6.82
CA MET A 69 -9.14 -9.46 7.94
C MET A 69 -7.80 -9.17 8.62
N ASN A 70 -7.71 -9.42 9.94
CA ASN A 70 -6.45 -9.28 10.65
C ASN A 70 -5.40 -10.26 10.12
N ALA A 71 -4.12 -9.93 10.31
CA ALA A 71 -3.00 -10.65 9.71
C ALA A 71 -2.95 -12.15 10.05
N GLU A 72 -3.17 -12.52 11.31
CA GLU A 72 -3.04 -13.90 11.76
C GLU A 72 -4.13 -14.79 11.17
N ASP A 73 -5.38 -14.33 11.21
CA ASP A 73 -6.51 -15.09 10.65
C ASP A 73 -6.46 -15.09 9.12
N ALA A 74 -6.06 -13.97 8.50
CA ALA A 74 -5.87 -13.90 7.05
C ALA A 74 -4.78 -14.88 6.59
N LYS A 75 -3.70 -15.07 7.36
CA LYS A 75 -2.64 -16.03 7.04
C LYS A 75 -3.18 -17.47 7.06
N LYS A 76 -3.97 -17.83 8.07
CA LYS A 76 -4.57 -19.17 8.18
C LYS A 76 -5.54 -19.43 7.02
N LEU A 77 -6.44 -18.48 6.76
CA LEU A 77 -7.43 -18.62 5.71
C LEU A 77 -6.78 -18.60 4.31
N TYR A 78 -5.70 -17.84 4.13
CA TYR A 78 -4.90 -17.84 2.91
C TYR A 78 -4.23 -19.19 2.67
N ALA A 79 -3.56 -19.75 3.70
CA ALA A 79 -2.95 -21.07 3.59
C ALA A 79 -4.00 -22.16 3.27
N TYR A 80 -5.17 -22.08 3.89
CA TYR A 80 -6.30 -22.95 3.56
C TYR A 80 -6.73 -22.78 2.09
N PHE A 81 -7.00 -21.55 1.65
CA PHE A 81 -7.36 -21.26 0.26
C PHE A 81 -6.31 -21.79 -0.73
N PHE A 82 -5.03 -21.54 -0.48
CA PHE A 82 -3.93 -22.01 -1.31
C PHE A 82 -3.94 -23.54 -1.43
N SER A 83 -4.06 -24.25 -0.30
CA SER A 83 -4.13 -25.72 -0.30
C SER A 83 -5.30 -26.26 -1.12
N LYS A 84 -6.43 -25.54 -1.18
CA LYS A 84 -7.60 -25.92 -1.97
C LYS A 84 -7.41 -25.71 -3.46
N VAL A 85 -6.75 -24.61 -3.85
CA VAL A 85 -6.37 -24.40 -5.25
C VAL A 85 -5.39 -25.48 -5.69
N GLN A 86 -4.37 -25.77 -4.87
CA GLN A 86 -3.38 -26.80 -5.14
C GLN A 86 -4.01 -28.19 -5.26
N GLY A 87 -4.87 -28.58 -4.32
CA GLY A 87 -5.57 -29.87 -4.33
C GLY A 87 -6.65 -29.99 -5.42
N GLY A 88 -7.18 -28.87 -5.92
CA GLY A 88 -8.14 -28.83 -7.02
C GLY A 88 -7.51 -28.87 -8.41
N TYR A 89 -6.18 -28.76 -8.52
CA TYR A 89 -5.46 -28.75 -9.79
C TYR A 89 -4.27 -29.72 -9.79
N ALA A 90 -3.04 -29.22 -9.87
CA ALA A 90 -1.81 -29.99 -9.78
C ALA A 90 -0.80 -29.21 -8.95
N ALA A 91 -0.06 -29.90 -8.07
CA ALA A 91 0.75 -29.24 -7.06
C ALA A 91 1.89 -28.39 -7.63
N ASP A 92 2.43 -28.79 -8.78
CA ASP A 92 3.47 -28.13 -9.57
C ASP A 92 2.97 -26.96 -10.42
N LYS A 93 1.67 -26.94 -10.75
CA LYS A 93 1.04 -25.86 -11.53
C LYS A 93 0.52 -24.70 -10.66
N VAL A 94 0.62 -24.81 -9.34
CA VAL A 94 0.14 -23.79 -8.40
C VAL A 94 1.30 -23.28 -7.56
N GLN A 95 1.64 -22.01 -7.75
CA GLN A 95 2.74 -21.32 -7.11
C GLN A 95 2.23 -20.39 -6.00
N ASP A 96 3.01 -20.25 -4.93
CA ASP A 96 2.71 -19.35 -3.81
C ASP A 96 3.64 -18.13 -3.83
N GLY A 97 3.11 -16.99 -3.41
CA GLY A 97 3.92 -15.87 -2.96
C GLY A 97 4.40 -16.08 -1.52
N VAL A 98 4.88 -14.99 -0.90
CA VAL A 98 5.24 -14.99 0.53
C VAL A 98 4.28 -14.05 1.27
N PHE A 99 3.45 -14.62 2.14
CA PHE A 99 2.47 -13.86 2.91
C PHE A 99 3.15 -12.76 3.73
N GLN A 100 2.62 -11.53 3.65
CA GLN A 100 3.15 -10.32 4.32
C GLN A 100 4.58 -9.90 3.95
N ALA A 101 5.20 -10.52 2.96
CA ALA A 101 6.45 -10.00 2.42
C ALA A 101 6.18 -8.83 1.46
N MET A 102 7.14 -7.89 1.41
CA MET A 102 7.24 -7.00 0.26
C MET A 102 7.68 -7.83 -0.94
N MET A 103 6.90 -7.81 -2.00
CA MET A 103 7.12 -8.61 -3.21
C MET A 103 7.11 -7.71 -4.44
N GLU A 104 8.07 -7.93 -5.33
CA GLU A 104 8.01 -7.45 -6.70
C GLU A 104 7.44 -8.57 -7.57
N VAL A 105 6.22 -8.38 -8.06
CA VAL A 105 5.53 -9.37 -8.90
C VAL A 105 5.57 -8.89 -10.34
N ALA A 106 6.37 -9.57 -11.18
CA ALA A 106 6.39 -9.35 -12.61
C ALA A 106 5.23 -10.11 -13.26
N LEU A 107 4.40 -9.42 -14.05
CA LEU A 107 3.29 -10.04 -14.77
C LEU A 107 3.16 -9.45 -16.17
N VAL A 108 2.87 -10.32 -17.14
CA VAL A 108 2.46 -9.92 -18.49
C VAL A 108 0.96 -10.21 -18.58
N ASN A 109 0.16 -9.15 -18.69
CA ASN A 109 -1.29 -9.29 -18.84
C ASN A 109 -1.63 -9.48 -20.32
N ASP A 110 -2.11 -10.68 -20.67
CA ASP A 110 -2.59 -10.96 -22.01
C ASP A 110 -4.07 -10.59 -22.14
N GLY A 111 -4.34 -9.45 -22.78
CA GLY A 111 -5.68 -9.02 -23.19
C GLY A 111 -5.70 -7.61 -23.80
N PRO A 112 -6.86 -7.12 -24.30
CA PRO A 112 -7.86 -7.84 -25.08
C PRO A 112 -7.32 -8.20 -26.48
N GLN A 113 -7.79 -9.30 -27.08
CA GLN A 113 -7.50 -9.67 -28.48
C GLN A 113 -8.08 -8.67 -29.50
N ASP A 114 -8.84 -7.67 -29.05
CA ASP A 114 -9.22 -6.52 -29.84
C ASP A 114 -8.08 -5.48 -29.80
N LYS A 115 -7.16 -5.63 -30.76
CA LYS A 115 -6.05 -4.73 -31.11
C LYS A 115 -4.78 -4.89 -30.26
N GLN A 116 -3.83 -5.66 -30.80
CA GLN A 116 -2.42 -5.28 -30.75
C GLN A 116 -2.23 -3.96 -31.51
N GLU A 117 -2.68 -2.84 -30.93
CA GLU A 117 -2.13 -1.55 -31.31
C GLU A 117 -0.74 -1.50 -30.67
N LYS A 118 0.29 -1.68 -31.49
CA LYS A 118 1.69 -1.52 -31.07
C LYS A 118 1.81 -0.17 -30.37
N LEU A 119 1.89 -0.19 -29.05
CA LEU A 119 2.39 0.95 -28.28
C LEU A 119 3.77 1.28 -28.88
N PRO A 120 4.02 2.53 -29.33
CA PRO A 120 5.33 2.88 -29.84
C PRO A 120 6.35 2.64 -28.73
N ALA A 121 7.41 1.90 -29.05
CA ALA A 121 8.53 1.70 -28.15
C ALA A 121 9.09 3.07 -27.76
N HIS A 122 8.89 3.49 -26.51
CA HIS A 122 9.65 4.59 -25.96
C HIS A 122 11.05 4.05 -25.64
N SER A 123 11.92 4.09 -26.64
CA SER A 123 13.36 4.03 -26.45
C SER A 123 13.78 5.28 -25.67
N ASN A 124 13.83 5.18 -24.34
CA ASN A 124 14.49 6.19 -23.52
C ASN A 124 15.71 5.54 -22.84
N GLN A 125 16.65 5.11 -23.67
CA GLN A 125 18.03 4.83 -23.29
C GLN A 125 18.87 5.42 -24.42
N GLU A 126 19.26 6.70 -24.31
CA GLU A 126 20.40 7.35 -25.01
C GLU A 126 20.46 8.89 -24.85
N LYS A 127 20.10 9.47 -23.69
CA LYS A 127 20.33 10.92 -23.45
C LYS A 127 21.00 11.30 -22.13
N GLU A 128 21.63 10.34 -21.46
CA GLU A 128 22.41 10.62 -20.25
C GLU A 128 23.90 10.25 -20.39
N GLN A 129 24.46 10.46 -21.59
CA GLN A 129 25.90 10.39 -21.83
C GLN A 129 26.31 11.42 -22.89
N ARG A 130 26.19 12.72 -22.58
CA ARG A 130 26.93 13.81 -23.26
C ARG A 130 26.72 15.14 -22.52
N SER A 131 27.52 15.36 -21.48
CA SER A 131 28.12 16.68 -21.14
C SER A 131 28.87 16.61 -19.79
N LEU A 132 29.85 15.71 -19.69
CA LEU A 132 30.90 15.79 -18.65
C LEU A 132 32.26 16.21 -19.23
N ALA A 133 32.30 16.65 -20.48
CA ALA A 133 33.53 17.10 -21.16
C ALA A 133 33.62 18.63 -21.38
N ASP A 134 32.53 19.38 -21.25
CA ASP A 134 32.49 20.82 -21.62
C ASP A 134 32.66 21.80 -20.44
N LEU A 135 33.09 21.33 -19.26
CA LEU A 135 33.24 22.17 -18.05
C LEU A 135 34.71 22.39 -17.62
N LYS A 136 35.68 22.26 -18.54
CA LYS A 136 37.09 22.56 -18.26
C LYS A 136 37.73 23.42 -19.34
N GLN A 137 37.38 24.70 -19.36
CA GLN A 137 38.04 25.87 -19.96
C GLN A 137 37.02 27.01 -19.67
N ASP A 138 37.24 28.03 -18.86
CA ASP A 138 38.45 28.75 -18.50
C ASP A 138 38.30 29.36 -17.10
N LYS A 139 39.43 29.49 -16.40
CA LYS A 139 39.56 30.34 -15.23
C LYS A 139 39.83 31.79 -15.69
N GLU A 140 39.54 32.72 -14.76
CA GLU A 140 40.16 34.04 -14.55
C GLU A 140 39.39 35.28 -15.07
N GLY A 141 38.93 36.11 -14.12
CA GLY A 141 38.53 37.51 -14.35
C GLY A 141 37.33 38.02 -13.52
N GLU A 142 37.57 38.52 -12.30
CA GLU A 142 36.69 39.48 -11.60
C GLU A 142 36.94 40.93 -12.10
N PRO A 143 36.16 41.98 -11.73
CA PRO A 143 34.81 42.05 -11.11
C PRO A 143 33.87 43.06 -11.82
N SER A 144 32.53 43.01 -11.65
CA SER A 144 31.70 44.26 -11.67
C SER A 144 30.23 44.09 -11.24
N ALA A 145 29.86 44.86 -10.22
CA ALA A 145 28.58 45.54 -9.94
C ALA A 145 27.24 44.74 -9.91
N TYR A 146 26.78 44.43 -8.70
CA TYR A 146 25.35 44.25 -8.40
C TYR A 146 24.75 45.56 -7.88
N PRO A 147 23.59 46.03 -8.38
CA PRO A 147 22.79 47.00 -7.66
C PRO A 147 22.05 46.29 -6.50
N LYS A 148 22.24 46.82 -5.30
CA LYS A 148 21.41 46.55 -4.12
C LYS A 148 19.99 47.08 -4.37
N GLU A 149 18.99 46.33 -3.94
CA GLU A 149 17.82 46.90 -3.27
C GLU A 149 17.43 46.02 -2.08
N GLU A 150 17.14 46.70 -0.98
CA GLU A 150 17.08 46.21 0.39
C GLU A 150 15.65 45.94 0.86
N GLY A 151 15.53 44.94 1.75
CA GLY A 151 14.58 44.94 2.86
C GLY A 151 13.30 44.14 2.62
N LYS A 152 12.83 43.28 3.54
CA LYS A 152 13.20 43.00 4.93
C LYS A 152 12.87 41.53 5.21
N GLY A 153 13.87 40.75 5.60
CA GLY A 153 13.64 39.44 6.20
C GLY A 153 13.11 39.57 7.63
N LYS A 154 12.38 38.55 8.09
CA LYS A 154 12.52 38.05 9.46
C LYS A 154 12.59 36.53 9.42
N SER A 155 13.70 36.02 9.93
CA SER A 155 14.09 34.63 9.96
C SER A 155 13.31 33.83 10.99
N LEU A 156 13.32 32.51 10.79
CA LEU A 156 12.74 31.45 11.60
C LEU A 156 13.42 31.26 12.97
N ALA A 157 14.24 32.21 13.43
CA ALA A 157 14.92 32.15 14.72
C ALA A 157 14.23 33.06 15.77
N HIS A 158 12.93 32.88 15.97
CA HIS A 158 12.25 33.28 17.22
C HIS A 158 10.90 32.57 17.33
N ARG A 159 10.94 31.25 17.58
CA ARG A 159 9.75 30.49 18.01
C ARG A 159 10.09 29.42 19.03
N MET A 160 10.91 29.82 20.00
CA MET A 160 10.98 29.19 21.30
C MET A 160 11.13 30.34 22.29
N GLN A 161 10.32 30.30 23.35
CA GLN A 161 10.07 31.34 24.37
C GLN A 161 8.90 32.28 24.05
N ASP A 162 8.09 32.55 25.07
CA ASP A 162 6.82 33.31 25.11
C ASP A 162 5.50 32.55 24.83
N LYS A 163 5.32 31.47 25.59
CA LYS A 163 4.01 31.10 26.17
C LYS A 163 4.13 30.86 27.69
N LYS A 164 4.84 31.75 28.37
CA LYS A 164 4.64 32.07 29.79
C LYS A 164 4.05 33.49 29.84
N GLU A 165 3.12 33.69 30.77
CA GLU A 165 2.45 34.98 31.06
C GLU A 165 1.38 35.49 30.07
N LYS A 166 0.20 34.84 30.12
CA LYS A 166 -1.11 35.53 30.20
C LYS A 166 -2.20 34.57 30.71
N LYS A 167 -2.06 34.17 31.98
CA LYS A 167 -3.17 33.78 32.86
C LYS A 167 -2.83 34.24 34.29
N ALA A 168 -2.89 35.55 34.48
CA ALA A 168 -2.95 36.16 35.80
C ALA A 168 -4.01 37.25 35.73
N LYS A 169 -5.24 36.90 36.17
CA LYS A 169 -6.16 37.73 36.96
C LYS A 169 -7.46 36.93 37.20
N GLY A 170 -7.72 36.63 38.48
CA GLY A 170 -8.86 35.86 39.00
C GLY A 170 -8.46 34.42 39.33
N GLY A 171 -7.98 34.04 40.52
CA GLY A 171 -8.14 34.64 41.84
C GLY A 171 -9.21 33.91 42.63
N LYS A 172 -8.85 32.80 43.30
CA LYS A 172 -9.33 32.39 44.64
C LYS A 172 -8.39 31.32 45.24
N PRO A 173 -8.08 31.37 46.55
CA PRO A 173 -6.90 30.74 47.14
C PRO A 173 -7.16 29.35 47.77
N PRO A 174 -6.10 28.56 48.09
CA PRO A 174 -6.23 27.27 48.76
C PRO A 174 -6.13 27.42 50.29
N LEU A 175 -6.89 26.62 51.05
CA LEU A 175 -6.67 26.43 52.48
C LEU A 175 -6.67 24.93 52.84
N GLN A 176 -5.45 24.49 53.20
CA GLN A 176 -5.01 23.63 54.31
C GLN A 176 -5.85 22.43 54.79
N ARG A 177 -5.11 21.31 54.88
CA ARG A 177 -5.36 20.14 55.74
C ARG A 177 -5.58 20.55 57.19
N GLN A 178 -6.55 19.90 57.85
CA GLN A 178 -6.44 19.51 59.25
C GLN A 178 -6.91 18.06 59.42
N ALA A 179 -6.14 17.32 60.21
CA ALA A 179 -6.44 16.00 60.73
C ALA A 179 -7.39 16.10 61.93
N ASN A 180 -8.27 15.12 62.13
CA ASN A 180 -8.29 14.27 63.33
C ASN A 180 -9.49 13.30 63.38
N SER A 181 -9.17 12.11 63.92
CA SER A 181 -9.98 11.19 64.76
C SER A 181 -11.28 10.55 64.25
N GLU A 182 -11.15 9.25 63.89
CA GLU A 182 -11.89 8.03 64.35
C GLU A 182 -12.88 8.12 65.54
N PRO A 183 -13.64 7.05 65.92
CA PRO A 183 -14.05 5.79 65.23
C PRO A 183 -15.53 5.34 65.47
N GLU A 184 -15.99 4.25 64.81
CA GLU A 184 -16.89 3.15 65.31
C GLU A 184 -17.39 2.34 64.08
N GLN A 185 -17.03 1.05 63.88
CA GLN A 185 -17.71 -0.17 64.38
C GLN A 185 -19.24 -0.11 64.19
N VAL A 186 -19.93 -1.06 63.54
CA VAL A 186 -20.27 -2.38 64.09
C VAL A 186 -20.95 -3.22 62.99
N GLN A 187 -20.49 -4.47 62.86
CA GLN A 187 -21.10 -5.73 62.37
C GLN A 187 -21.61 -5.86 60.93
#